data_AF-A0A957VUV5-F1
#
_entry.id   AF-A0A957VUV5-F1
#
_cell.length_a   1.000
_cell.length_b   1.000
_cell.length_c   1.000
_cell.angle_alpha   90.00
_cell.angle_beta   90.00
_cell.angle_gamma   90.00
#
_symmetry.space_group_name_H-M   'P 1'
#
loop_
_entity.id
_entity.type
_entity.pdbx_description
1 polymer ?
#
loop_
_entity_poly.entity_id
_entity_poly.type
_entity_poly.pdbx_seq_one_letter_code
_entity_poly.pdbx_strand_id
1 'polypeptide(L)'
;MLIGGVMFVALLWVLFPFYWAFVNSIKKPADTFRPGAWIPFLQFQPTLEHWISELAIIEIRQALLNSTIISLGAATLAVLLGTLAAYALARFRFGKSGNGNLTTWFLSQRILPPVVVVIPFFLIMRQLQLLDNVFSLMLLNATFTLPFPVIILSQMIRELPQELEEAA
;
A
#
# COMPACT_ATOMS: atom_id res chain seq x y z
N MET A 1 22.99 -19.44 19.43
CA MET A 1 22.63 -20.58 18.54
C MET A 1 21.12 -20.76 18.43
N LEU A 2 20.36 -20.83 19.55
CA LEU A 2 18.90 -20.97 19.52
C LEU A 2 18.16 -19.82 18.81
N ILE A 3 18.52 -18.56 19.07
CA ILE A 3 17.91 -17.38 18.41
C ILE A 3 18.12 -17.43 16.89
N GLY A 4 19.32 -17.80 16.43
CA GLY A 4 19.61 -17.94 15.01
C GLY A 4 18.78 -19.03 14.33
N GLY A 5 18.57 -20.16 15.02
CA GLY A 5 17.69 -21.22 14.54
C GLY A 5 16.23 -20.77 14.41
N VAL A 6 15.71 -20.06 15.41
CA VAL A 6 14.34 -19.50 15.37
C VAL A 6 14.19 -18.49 14.24
N MET A 7 15.15 -17.59 14.05
CA MET A 7 15.13 -16.62 12.95
C MET A 7 15.16 -17.31 11.59
N PHE A 8 15.93 -18.39 11.44
CA PHE A 8 16.01 -19.14 10.19
C PHE A 8 14.67 -19.84 9.86
N VAL A 9 14.03 -20.46 10.85
CA VAL A 9 12.71 -21.08 10.66
C VAL A 9 11.65 -20.03 10.31
N ALA A 10 11.67 -18.88 11.00
CA ALA A 10 10.76 -17.77 10.69
C ALA A 10 10.97 -17.23 9.27
N LEU A 11 12.22 -17.11 8.83
CA LEU A 11 12.56 -16.70 7.46
C LEU A 11 11.99 -17.67 6.42
N LEU A 12 12.20 -18.98 6.62
CA LEU A 12 11.65 -20.00 5.71
C LEU A 12 10.13 -19.95 5.66
N TRP A 13 9.48 -19.80 6.81
CA TRP A 13 8.03 -19.69 6.90
C TRP A 13 7.49 -18.47 6.14
N VAL A 14 8.13 -17.31 6.29
CA VAL A 14 7.75 -16.07 5.59
C VAL A 14 7.98 -16.18 4.09
N LEU A 15 9.09 -16.79 3.66
CA LEU A 15 9.44 -16.89 2.23
C LEU A 15 8.68 -18.00 1.49
N PHE A 16 8.21 -19.02 2.20
CA PHE A 16 7.50 -20.15 1.62
C PHE A 16 6.34 -19.75 0.67
N PRO A 17 5.37 -18.89 1.05
CA PRO A 17 4.28 -18.52 0.16
C PRO A 17 4.76 -17.76 -1.09
N PHE A 18 5.81 -16.94 -0.98
CA PHE A 18 6.39 -16.23 -2.13
C PHE A 18 7.08 -17.19 -3.09
N TYR A 19 7.85 -18.15 -2.56
CA TYR A 19 8.44 -19.21 -3.35
C TYR A 19 7.36 -20.01 -4.08
N TRP A 20 6.30 -20.41 -3.37
CA TRP A 20 5.21 -21.18 -3.95
C TRP A 20 4.47 -20.40 -5.05
N ALA A 21 4.16 -19.11 -4.82
CA ALA A 21 3.56 -18.25 -5.84
C ALA A 21 4.47 -18.11 -7.08
N PHE A 22 5.78 -17.89 -6.86
CA PHE A 22 6.75 -17.78 -7.93
C PHE A 22 6.83 -19.05 -8.78
N VAL A 23 6.98 -20.22 -8.14
CA VAL A 23 7.05 -21.52 -8.83
C VAL A 23 5.77 -21.77 -9.63
N ASN A 24 4.59 -21.45 -9.10
CA ASN A 24 3.34 -21.59 -9.85
C ASN A 24 3.24 -20.62 -11.03
N SER A 25 3.84 -19.42 -10.94
CA SER A 25 3.81 -18.45 -12.04
C SER A 25 4.59 -18.89 -13.29
N ILE A 26 5.53 -19.83 -13.15
CA ILE A 26 6.41 -20.32 -14.22
C ILE A 26 6.06 -21.75 -14.69
N LYS A 27 4.95 -22.31 -14.22
CA LYS A 27 4.42 -23.61 -14.67
C LYS A 27 3.52 -23.45 -15.89
N LYS A 28 3.30 -24.55 -16.62
CA LYS A 28 2.20 -24.68 -17.58
C LYS A 28 0.86 -24.83 -16.85
N PRO A 29 -0.29 -24.50 -17.47
CA PRO A 29 -1.58 -24.54 -16.78
C PRO A 29 -1.91 -25.95 -16.28
N ALA A 30 -1.53 -26.96 -17.07
CA ALA A 30 -1.70 -28.38 -16.75
C ALA A 30 -0.86 -28.85 -15.56
N ASP A 31 0.29 -28.22 -15.29
CA ASP A 31 1.20 -28.61 -14.21
C ASP A 31 0.89 -27.92 -12.88
N THR A 32 0.07 -26.86 -12.89
CA THR A 32 -0.34 -26.12 -11.68
C THR A 32 -1.08 -26.99 -10.68
N PHE A 33 -1.97 -27.85 -11.18
CA PHE A 33 -2.79 -28.74 -10.34
C PHE A 33 -2.17 -30.13 -10.13
N ARG A 34 -0.98 -30.39 -10.68
CA ARG A 34 -0.29 -31.65 -10.52
C ARG A 34 0.38 -31.73 -9.13
N PRO A 35 0.02 -32.70 -8.29
CA PRO A 35 0.66 -32.87 -6.99
C PRO A 35 2.16 -33.12 -7.14
N GLY A 36 2.97 -32.43 -6.32
CA GLY A 36 4.41 -32.66 -6.22
C GLY A 36 5.30 -31.92 -7.23
N ALA A 37 4.77 -31.06 -8.11
CA ALA A 37 5.61 -30.24 -9.00
C ALA A 37 6.06 -28.93 -8.31
N TRP A 38 7.06 -28.99 -7.43
CA TRP A 38 7.49 -27.83 -6.62
C TRP A 38 8.89 -27.32 -7.00
N ILE A 39 9.72 -28.16 -7.62
CA ILE A 39 11.12 -27.87 -7.93
C ILE A 39 11.27 -27.68 -9.45
N PRO A 40 11.59 -26.45 -9.91
CA PRO A 40 11.89 -26.15 -11.31
C PRO A 40 12.99 -27.06 -11.87
N PHE A 41 12.93 -27.37 -13.17
CA PHE A 41 13.89 -28.20 -13.93
C PHE A 41 13.94 -29.68 -13.56
N LEU A 42 13.61 -30.05 -12.32
CA LEU A 42 13.54 -31.46 -11.88
C LEU A 42 12.15 -32.06 -12.09
N GLN A 43 11.09 -31.29 -11.79
CA GLN A 43 9.71 -31.81 -11.76
C GLN A 43 8.82 -31.22 -12.86
N PHE A 44 9.20 -30.07 -13.41
CA PHE A 44 8.53 -29.42 -14.53
C PHE A 44 9.53 -28.54 -15.30
N GLN A 45 9.20 -28.22 -16.55
CA GLN A 45 9.98 -27.29 -17.38
C GLN A 45 9.45 -25.86 -17.19
N PRO A 46 10.25 -24.92 -16.66
CA PRO A 46 9.83 -23.53 -16.51
C PRO A 46 9.47 -22.90 -17.85
N THR A 47 8.40 -22.12 -17.86
CA THR A 47 7.94 -21.39 -19.04
C THR A 47 7.43 -20.00 -18.66
N LEU A 48 7.47 -19.08 -19.62
CA LEU A 48 6.86 -17.75 -19.51
C LEU A 48 5.56 -17.65 -20.30
N GLU A 49 5.04 -18.78 -20.80
CA GLU A 49 3.81 -18.84 -21.60
C GLU A 49 2.62 -18.17 -20.90
N HIS A 50 2.42 -18.42 -19.60
CA HIS A 50 1.41 -17.72 -18.79
C HIS A 50 1.61 -16.21 -18.76
N TRP A 51 2.84 -15.75 -18.49
CA TRP A 51 3.13 -14.32 -18.44
C TRP A 51 2.83 -13.67 -19.79
N ILE A 52 3.22 -14.31 -20.90
CA ILE A 52 2.99 -13.80 -22.25
C ILE A 52 1.49 -13.80 -22.57
N SER A 53 0.76 -14.86 -22.25
CA SER A 53 -0.67 -14.97 -22.55
C SER A 53 -1.50 -13.99 -21.71
N GLU A 54 -1.23 -13.87 -20.41
CA GLU A 54 -1.95 -12.97 -19.51
C GLU A 54 -1.63 -11.50 -19.84
N LEU A 55 -0.36 -11.16 -20.10
CA LEU A 55 0.01 -9.82 -20.51
C LEU A 55 -0.46 -9.48 -21.93
N ALA A 56 -0.86 -10.46 -22.75
CA ALA A 56 -1.49 -10.22 -24.05
C ALA A 56 -2.97 -9.77 -23.92
N ILE A 57 -3.61 -10.02 -22.78
CA ILE A 57 -4.99 -9.60 -22.50
C ILE A 57 -5.03 -8.08 -22.25
N ILE A 58 -5.89 -7.37 -22.98
CA ILE A 58 -5.98 -5.90 -22.93
C ILE A 58 -6.45 -5.44 -21.54
N GLU A 59 -7.46 -6.10 -21.00
CA GLU A 59 -8.08 -5.82 -19.71
C GLU A 59 -7.07 -5.94 -18.57
N ILE A 60 -6.17 -6.93 -18.63
CA ILE A 60 -5.10 -7.11 -17.64
C ILE A 60 -4.11 -5.96 -17.72
N ARG A 61 -3.65 -5.59 -18.91
CA ARG A 61 -2.74 -4.44 -19.07
C ARG A 61 -3.38 -3.14 -18.60
N GLN A 62 -4.65 -2.91 -18.92
CA GLN A 62 -5.39 -1.75 -18.46
C GLN A 62 -5.55 -1.75 -16.94
N ALA A 63 -5.87 -2.88 -16.32
CA ALA A 63 -5.97 -2.99 -14.87
C ALA A 63 -4.62 -2.71 -14.17
N LEU A 64 -3.51 -3.21 -14.73
CA LEU A 64 -2.15 -2.92 -14.24
C LEU A 64 -1.81 -1.43 -14.35
N LEU A 65 -2.10 -0.80 -15.50
CA LEU A 65 -1.88 0.64 -15.69
C LEU A 65 -2.74 1.47 -14.75
N ASN A 66 -4.04 1.17 -14.64
CA ASN A 66 -4.95 1.86 -13.73
C ASN A 66 -4.48 1.73 -12.28
N SER A 67 -4.11 0.53 -11.84
CA SER A 67 -3.60 0.30 -10.48
C SER A 67 -2.30 1.08 -10.21
N THR A 68 -1.42 1.16 -11.22
CA THR A 68 -0.17 1.93 -11.13
C THR A 68 -0.45 3.42 -11.01
N ILE A 69 -1.34 3.96 -11.85
CA ILE A 69 -1.74 5.38 -11.82
C ILE A 69 -2.42 5.72 -10.49
N ILE A 70 -3.34 4.86 -10.03
CA ILE A 70 -4.07 5.04 -8.76
C ILE A 70 -3.08 5.06 -7.60
N SER A 71 -2.20 4.06 -7.51
CA SER A 71 -1.26 3.92 -6.38
C SER A 71 -0.23 5.05 -6.33
N LEU A 72 0.39 5.40 -7.46
CA LEU A 72 1.35 6.51 -7.52
C LEU A 72 0.69 7.86 -7.26
N GLY A 73 -0.48 8.09 -7.86
CA GLY A 73 -1.24 9.32 -7.65
C GLY A 73 -1.71 9.48 -6.20
N ALA A 74 -2.25 8.41 -5.61
CA ALA A 74 -2.67 8.40 -4.22
C ALA A 74 -1.51 8.61 -3.26
N ALA A 75 -0.37 7.94 -3.48
CA ALA A 75 0.83 8.12 -2.67
C ALA A 75 1.36 9.56 -2.76
N THR A 76 1.41 10.12 -3.97
CA THR A 76 1.85 11.51 -4.20
C THR A 76 0.94 12.50 -3.48
N LEU A 77 -0.38 12.37 -3.65
CA LEU A 77 -1.36 13.23 -2.97
C LEU A 77 -1.27 13.09 -1.44
N ALA A 78 -1.16 11.87 -0.93
CA ALA A 78 -1.04 11.60 0.50
C ALA A 78 0.24 12.19 1.08
N VAL A 79 1.38 12.11 0.38
CA VAL A 79 2.64 12.71 0.82
C VAL A 79 2.56 14.22 0.77
N LEU A 80 2.04 14.83 -0.30
CA LEU A 80 1.92 16.28 -0.42
C LEU A 80 1.05 16.86 0.70
N LEU A 81 -0.18 16.37 0.83
CA LEU A 81 -1.12 16.82 1.86
C LEU A 81 -0.62 16.44 3.27
N GLY A 82 -0.03 15.26 3.39
CA GLY A 82 0.52 14.76 4.64
C GLY A 82 1.69 15.58 5.15
N THR A 83 2.57 16.04 4.25
CA THR A 83 3.69 16.93 4.59
C THR A 83 3.19 18.26 5.12
N LEU A 84 2.21 18.87 4.45
CA LEU A 84 1.62 20.13 4.89
C LEU A 84 0.99 20.00 6.28
N ALA A 85 0.16 18.96 6.48
CA ALA A 85 -0.46 18.69 7.78
C ALA A 85 0.57 18.33 8.86
N ALA A 86 1.61 17.56 8.51
CA ALA A 86 2.69 17.18 9.41
C ALA A 86 3.47 18.39 9.92
N TYR A 87 3.86 19.31 9.01
CA TYR A 87 4.53 20.54 9.37
C TYR A 87 3.65 21.39 10.30
N ALA A 88 2.37 21.52 9.95
CA ALA A 88 1.41 22.24 10.75
C ALA A 88 1.32 21.68 12.19
N LEU A 89 1.24 20.35 12.32
CA LEU A 89 1.19 19.63 13.60
C LEU A 89 2.52 19.61 14.36
N ALA A 90 3.65 19.85 13.69
CA ALA A 90 4.97 19.89 14.32
C ALA A 90 5.30 21.28 14.88
N ARG A 91 4.89 22.34 14.19
CA ARG A 91 5.30 23.72 14.51
C ARG A 91 4.23 24.58 15.17
N PHE A 92 2.95 24.38 14.87
CA PHE A 92 1.87 25.19 15.44
C PHE A 92 1.19 24.45 16.59
N ARG A 93 0.48 25.17 17.48
CA ARG A 93 -0.39 24.57 18.50
C ARG A 93 -1.85 24.85 18.14
N PHE A 94 -2.65 23.81 17.94
CA PHE A 94 -4.05 23.94 17.59
C PHE A 94 -4.97 23.85 18.82
N GLY A 95 -5.66 24.94 19.12
CA GLY A 95 -6.69 25.01 20.17
C GLY A 95 -6.18 24.81 21.61
N LYS A 96 -7.12 24.73 22.56
CA LYS A 96 -6.82 24.61 24.00
C LYS A 96 -6.28 23.24 24.41
N SER A 97 -6.59 22.18 23.66
CA SER A 97 -6.16 20.80 23.94
C SER A 97 -4.82 20.42 23.28
N GLY A 98 -4.21 21.32 22.49
CA GLY A 98 -2.98 21.06 21.75
C GLY A 98 -3.13 20.01 20.63
N ASN A 99 -1.99 19.56 20.08
CA ASN A 99 -1.96 18.74 18.87
C ASN A 99 -2.19 17.23 19.10
N GLY A 100 -2.16 16.77 20.36
CA GLY A 100 -2.28 15.34 20.69
C GLY A 100 -3.62 14.73 20.24
N ASN A 101 -4.71 15.50 20.33
CA ASN A 101 -6.03 15.07 19.87
C ASN A 101 -6.08 14.89 18.35
N LEU A 102 -5.42 15.77 17.59
CA LEU A 102 -5.38 15.70 16.12
C LEU A 102 -4.55 14.52 15.64
N THR A 103 -3.37 14.28 16.22
CA THR A 103 -2.55 13.11 15.88
C THR A 103 -3.29 11.79 16.20
N THR A 104 -3.99 11.73 17.34
CA THR A 104 -4.80 10.57 17.72
C THR A 104 -5.99 10.36 16.78
N TRP A 105 -6.60 11.44 16.29
CA TRP A 105 -7.67 11.37 15.30
C TRP A 105 -7.19 10.79 13.95
N PHE A 106 -6.01 11.18 13.46
CA PHE A 106 -5.44 10.56 12.25
C PHE A 106 -5.19 9.05 12.44
N LEU A 107 -4.72 8.65 13.62
CA LEU A 107 -4.51 7.23 13.96
C LEU A 107 -5.83 6.44 13.97
N SER A 108 -6.91 7.01 14.50
CA SER A 108 -8.18 6.31 14.61
C SER A 108 -8.78 5.97 13.24
N GLN A 109 -8.49 6.77 12.19
CA GLN A 109 -8.94 6.47 10.83
C GLN A 109 -8.37 5.15 10.28
N ARG A 110 -7.25 4.67 10.82
CA ARG A 110 -6.62 3.40 10.41
C ARG A 110 -7.22 2.17 11.08
N ILE A 111 -7.98 2.34 12.16
CA ILE A 111 -8.63 1.25 12.90
C ILE A 111 -9.93 0.85 12.19
N LEU A 112 -10.53 1.77 11.46
CA LEU A 112 -11.78 1.54 10.76
C LEU A 112 -11.58 0.50 9.63
N PRO A 113 -12.37 -0.59 9.60
CA PRO A 113 -12.30 -1.56 8.52
C PRO A 113 -12.76 -0.91 7.20
N PRO A 114 -11.96 -0.96 6.12
CA PRO A 114 -12.32 -0.28 4.86
C PRO A 114 -13.69 -0.66 4.32
N VAL A 115 -14.14 -1.90 4.53
CA VAL A 115 -15.46 -2.39 4.11
C VAL A 115 -16.62 -1.57 4.67
N VAL A 116 -16.49 -1.01 5.88
CA VAL A 116 -17.56 -0.25 6.56
C VAL A 116 -17.85 1.06 5.83
N VAL A 117 -16.85 1.66 5.20
CA VAL A 117 -16.96 2.96 4.52
C VAL A 117 -17.18 2.84 3.01
N VAL A 118 -17.25 1.63 2.46
CA VAL A 118 -17.48 1.41 1.01
C VAL A 118 -18.83 2.02 0.57
N ILE A 119 -19.91 1.75 1.29
CA ILE A 119 -21.25 2.25 0.95
C ILE A 119 -21.31 3.79 0.98
N PRO A 120 -20.89 4.48 2.05
CA PRO A 120 -20.95 5.95 2.07
C PRO A 120 -20.04 6.57 0.99
N PHE A 121 -18.85 6.03 0.76
CA PHE A 121 -18.00 6.52 -0.34
C PHE A 121 -18.62 6.28 -1.71
N PHE A 122 -19.26 5.14 -1.95
CA PHE A 122 -20.00 4.90 -3.18
C PHE A 122 -21.10 5.94 -3.40
N LEU A 123 -21.88 6.27 -2.37
CA LEU A 123 -22.93 7.29 -2.46
C LEU A 123 -22.36 8.68 -2.75
N ILE A 124 -21.25 9.06 -2.11
CA ILE A 124 -20.55 10.33 -2.38
C ILE A 124 -20.06 10.38 -3.85
N MET A 125 -19.36 9.33 -4.31
CA MET A 125 -18.85 9.28 -5.68
C MET A 125 -19.99 9.26 -6.71
N ARG A 126 -21.12 8.61 -6.40
CA ARG A 126 -22.33 8.66 -7.21
C ARG A 126 -22.89 10.07 -7.32
N GLN A 127 -23.00 10.79 -6.20
CA GLN A 127 -23.50 12.16 -6.19
C GLN A 127 -22.59 13.11 -6.96
N LEU A 128 -21.28 12.89 -6.89
CA LEU A 128 -20.27 13.65 -7.65
C LEU A 128 -20.18 13.24 -9.13
N GLN A 129 -20.94 12.23 -9.58
CA GLN A 129 -20.85 11.63 -10.92
C GLN A 129 -19.44 11.11 -11.26
N LEU A 130 -18.71 10.66 -10.23
CA LEU A 130 -17.36 10.14 -10.29
C LEU A 130 -17.35 8.61 -10.08
N LEU A 131 -18.38 7.89 -10.50
CA LEU A 131 -18.35 6.43 -10.52
C LEU A 131 -17.49 5.93 -11.68
N ASP A 132 -16.89 4.75 -11.49
CA ASP A 132 -16.07 4.07 -12.50
C ASP A 132 -14.91 4.93 -13.05
N ASN A 133 -14.28 5.72 -12.17
CA ASN A 133 -13.21 6.63 -12.55
C ASN A 133 -11.95 6.41 -11.69
N VAL A 134 -10.80 6.35 -12.37
CA VAL A 134 -9.46 6.22 -11.79
C VAL A 134 -9.18 7.31 -10.74
N PHE A 135 -9.63 8.54 -11.00
CA PHE A 135 -9.47 9.68 -10.10
C PHE A 135 -10.19 9.46 -8.76
N SER A 136 -11.38 8.87 -8.78
CA SER A 136 -12.16 8.58 -7.58
C SER A 136 -11.45 7.58 -6.69
N LEU A 137 -10.92 6.52 -7.29
CA LEU A 137 -10.12 5.52 -6.58
C LEU A 137 -8.82 6.13 -6.06
N MET A 138 -8.20 7.03 -6.81
CA MET A 138 -7.01 7.76 -6.36
C MET A 138 -7.29 8.59 -5.10
N LEU A 139 -8.38 9.37 -5.09
CA LEU A 139 -8.78 10.17 -3.93
C LEU A 139 -9.09 9.30 -2.71
N LEU A 140 -9.85 8.22 -2.90
CA LEU A 140 -10.19 7.29 -1.81
C LEU A 140 -8.95 6.62 -1.23
N ASN A 141 -8.05 6.10 -2.08
CA ASN A 141 -6.80 5.50 -1.62
C ASN A 141 -5.91 6.54 -0.91
N ALA A 142 -5.89 7.79 -1.38
CA ALA A 142 -5.17 8.87 -0.72
C ALA A 142 -5.73 9.10 0.70
N THR A 143 -7.05 9.12 0.90
CA THR A 143 -7.68 9.28 2.22
C THR A 143 -7.22 8.21 3.22
N PHE A 144 -7.16 6.93 2.81
CA PHE A 144 -6.69 5.85 3.69
C PHE A 144 -5.18 5.88 3.93
N THR A 145 -4.41 6.37 2.96
CA THR A 145 -2.95 6.40 3.03
C THR A 145 -2.45 7.61 3.82
N LEU A 146 -3.16 8.73 3.78
CA LEU A 146 -2.78 10.04 4.35
C LEU A 146 -2.34 10.02 5.82
N PRO A 147 -2.95 9.22 6.73
CA PRO A 147 -2.49 9.17 8.12
C PRO A 147 -1.02 8.76 8.28
N PHE A 148 -0.47 7.93 7.39
CA PHE A 148 0.93 7.50 7.46
C PHE A 148 1.93 8.66 7.31
N PRO A 149 1.95 9.42 6.19
CA PRO A 149 2.87 10.54 6.02
C PRO A 149 2.65 11.62 7.07
N VAL A 150 1.41 11.91 7.49
CA VAL A 150 1.16 12.89 8.57
C VAL A 150 1.92 12.53 9.84
N ILE A 151 1.85 11.26 10.26
CA ILE A 151 2.46 10.83 11.52
C ILE A 151 3.98 10.74 11.39
N ILE A 152 4.48 10.05 10.36
CA ILE A 152 5.92 9.84 10.18
C ILE A 152 6.62 11.18 10.01
N LEU A 153 6.13 12.03 9.11
CA LEU A 153 6.76 13.32 8.84
C LEU A 153 6.62 14.28 10.02
N SER A 154 5.51 14.26 10.78
CA SER A 154 5.39 15.13 11.96
C SER A 154 6.36 14.76 13.06
N GLN A 155 6.66 13.47 13.24
CA GLN A 155 7.69 13.02 14.18
C GLN A 155 9.09 13.46 13.69
N MET A 156 9.41 13.22 12.41
CA MET A 156 10.69 13.64 11.84
C MET A 156 10.91 15.16 11.89
N ILE A 157 9.89 15.97 11.57
CA ILE A 157 10.00 17.44 11.63
C ILE A 157 10.20 17.91 13.08
N ARG A 158 9.58 17.26 14.07
CA ARG A 158 9.79 17.60 15.49
C ARG A 158 11.21 17.32 15.98
N GLU A 159 11.90 16.35 15.39
CA GLU A 159 13.30 16.04 15.72
C GLU A 159 14.27 17.10 15.19
N LEU A 160 13.89 17.86 14.16
CA LEU A 160 14.71 18.95 13.63
C LEU A 160 14.65 20.18 14.56
N PRO A 161 15.80 20.70 15.03
CA PRO A 161 15.88 21.95 15.79
C PRO A 161 15.27 23.11 15.01
N GLN A 162 14.44 23.92 15.68
CA GLN A 162 13.81 25.09 15.06
C GLN A 162 14.82 26.13 14.59
N GLU A 163 15.97 26.22 15.26
CA GLU A 163 17.08 27.12 14.93
C GLU A 163 17.57 26.94 13.47
N LEU A 164 17.49 25.72 12.93
CA LEU A 164 17.86 25.46 11.53
C LEU A 164 16.85 26.04 10.53
N GLU A 165 15.58 26.14 10.92
CA GLU A 165 14.53 26.77 10.10
C GLU A 165 14.61 28.30 10.19
N GLU A 166 14.97 28.85 11.35
CA GLU A 166 15.12 30.30 11.54
C GLU A 166 16.37 30.88 10.85
N ALA A 167 17.39 30.04 10.61
CA ALA A 167 18.64 30.46 9.97
C ALA A 167 18.62 30.40 8.43
N ALA A 168 17.60 29.78 7.82
CA ALA A 168 17.46 29.60 6.36
C ALA A 168 16.62 30.70 5.71
#